data_AF-F2UH64-F1
#
_entry.id   AF-F2UH64-F1
#
_cell.length_a   1.000
_cell.length_b   1.000
_cell.length_c   1.000
_cell.angle_alpha   90.00
_cell.angle_beta   90.00
_cell.angle_gamma   90.00
#
_symmetry.space_group_name_H-M   'P 1'
#
loop_
_entity.id
_entity.type
_entity.pdbx_description
1 polymer ?
#
loop_
_entity_poly.entity_id
_entity_poly.type
_entity_poly.pdbx_seq_one_letter_code
_entity_poly.pdbx_strand_id
1 'polypeptide(L)'
;MPRVGMRTQRDIDFDPSDMVVDDLKKECRLRHLPTSGTKTVLVERLRDAIGKDPSLPAHRLTSSSRRKKRISNKREPQREDFATEDEYMQAWNRWREIRDHNNVSALQAPESVSAANRQRLAQLLARLGPNPLAAGPSDAAAFMDANPAKRPK
;
A
#
# COMPACT_ATOMS: atom_id res chain seq x y z
N MET A 1 -3.33 -33.33 -49.09
CA MET A 1 -3.89 -32.42 -48.06
C MET A 1 -3.59 -33.00 -46.68
N PRO A 2 -2.49 -32.65 -46.00
CA PRO A 2 -2.23 -33.14 -44.65
C PRO A 2 -3.00 -32.33 -43.59
N ARG A 3 -3.28 -33.04 -42.51
CA ARG A 3 -4.31 -32.80 -41.49
C ARG A 3 -4.05 -31.57 -40.60
N VAL A 4 -5.11 -30.83 -40.31
CA VAL A 4 -5.16 -29.79 -39.28
C VAL A 4 -4.88 -30.45 -37.92
N GLY A 5 -3.73 -30.15 -37.34
CA GLY A 5 -3.33 -30.65 -36.02
C GLY A 5 -4.29 -30.18 -34.94
N MET A 6 -4.90 -31.12 -34.22
CA MET A 6 -5.68 -30.86 -33.02
C MET A 6 -4.74 -30.27 -31.97
N ARG A 7 -5.00 -29.02 -31.55
CA ARG A 7 -4.30 -28.38 -30.45
C ARG A 7 -4.55 -29.19 -29.18
N THR A 8 -3.56 -29.93 -28.71
CA THR A 8 -3.57 -30.51 -27.37
C THR A 8 -3.42 -29.36 -26.38
N GLN A 9 -4.55 -28.85 -25.93
CA GLN A 9 -4.59 -27.82 -24.90
C GLN A 9 -4.05 -28.48 -23.63
N ARG A 10 -2.80 -28.16 -23.26
CA ARG A 10 -2.20 -28.70 -22.05
C ARG A 10 -3.02 -28.22 -20.85
N ASP A 11 -3.35 -29.16 -19.97
CA ASP A 11 -4.02 -28.86 -18.71
C ASP A 11 -3.05 -28.06 -17.84
N ILE A 12 -3.49 -26.87 -17.42
CA ILE A 12 -2.72 -26.00 -16.52
C ILE A 12 -3.15 -26.38 -15.11
N ASP A 13 -2.19 -26.70 -14.23
CA ASP A 13 -2.45 -27.17 -12.86
C ASP A 13 -3.06 -26.07 -11.94
N PHE A 14 -3.18 -24.84 -12.45
CA PHE A 14 -3.76 -23.70 -11.74
C PHE A 14 -4.58 -22.83 -12.68
N ASP A 15 -5.64 -22.20 -12.15
CA ASP A 15 -6.38 -21.18 -12.91
C ASP A 15 -5.75 -19.79 -12.70
N PRO A 16 -5.20 -19.15 -13.75
CA PRO A 16 -4.68 -17.78 -13.63
C PRO A 16 -5.79 -16.77 -13.26
N SER A 17 -7.07 -17.08 -13.50
CA SER A 17 -8.19 -16.18 -13.18
C SER A 17 -8.32 -15.90 -11.67
N ASP A 18 -7.94 -16.88 -10.85
CA ASP A 18 -7.98 -16.80 -9.38
C ASP A 18 -6.80 -16.01 -8.79
N MET A 19 -5.81 -15.66 -9.61
CA MET A 19 -4.64 -14.91 -9.17
C MET A 19 -4.91 -13.40 -9.10
N VAL A 20 -4.22 -12.74 -8.16
CA VAL A 20 -4.19 -11.28 -8.08
C VAL A 20 -3.32 -10.73 -9.22
N VAL A 21 -3.62 -9.53 -9.72
CA VAL A 21 -2.89 -8.88 -10.83
C VAL A 21 -1.38 -8.82 -10.57
N ASP A 22 -0.96 -8.55 -9.34
CA ASP A 22 0.45 -8.53 -8.95
C ASP A 22 1.12 -9.89 -9.19
N ASP A 23 0.44 -10.98 -8.82
CA ASP A 23 0.97 -12.33 -9.01
C ASP A 23 0.93 -12.73 -10.49
N LEU A 24 -0.09 -12.33 -11.25
CA LEU A 24 -0.14 -12.52 -12.70
C LEU A 24 1.03 -11.83 -13.42
N LYS A 25 1.37 -10.61 -13.02
CA LYS A 25 2.52 -9.88 -13.56
C LYS A 25 3.84 -10.56 -13.19
N LYS A 26 3.96 -11.10 -11.98
CA LYS A 26 5.14 -11.89 -11.57
C LYS A 26 5.27 -13.15 -12.41
N GLU A 27 4.21 -13.93 -12.58
CA GLU A 27 4.21 -15.12 -13.45
C GLU A 27 4.61 -14.77 -14.88
N CYS A 28 4.03 -13.70 -15.44
CA CYS A 28 4.43 -13.20 -16.76
C CYS A 28 5.93 -12.88 -16.80
N ARG A 29 6.44 -12.16 -15.79
CA ARG A 29 7.86 -11.76 -15.72
C ARG A 29 8.80 -12.96 -15.62
N LEU A 30 8.46 -13.96 -14.81
CA LEU A 30 9.23 -15.20 -14.64
C LEU A 30 9.27 -16.04 -15.91
N ARG A 31 8.23 -15.92 -16.75
CA ARG A 31 8.11 -16.58 -18.05
C ARG A 31 8.57 -15.70 -19.21
N HIS A 32 9.20 -14.55 -18.93
CA HIS A 32 9.64 -13.56 -19.91
C HIS A 32 8.54 -13.02 -20.84
N LEU A 33 7.29 -13.00 -20.35
CA LEU A 33 6.13 -12.46 -21.05
C LEU A 33 5.91 -10.98 -20.70
N PRO A 34 5.33 -10.18 -21.62
CA PRO A 34 4.92 -8.81 -21.32
C PRO A 34 3.99 -8.72 -20.10
N THR A 35 4.18 -7.70 -19.26
CA THR A 35 3.40 -7.47 -18.03
C THR A 35 2.38 -6.33 -18.15
N SER A 36 2.25 -5.76 -19.34
CA SER A 36 1.29 -4.71 -19.67
C SER A 36 -0.10 -5.28 -19.98
N GLY A 37 -1.13 -4.50 -19.68
CA GLY A 37 -2.53 -4.84 -19.96
C GLY A 37 -3.39 -5.02 -18.71
N THR A 38 -4.67 -5.29 -18.96
CA THR A 38 -5.68 -5.60 -17.93
C THR A 38 -5.51 -7.01 -17.40
N LYS A 39 -6.20 -7.34 -16.30
CA LYS A 39 -6.18 -8.69 -15.69
C LYS A 39 -6.52 -9.78 -16.73
N THR A 40 -7.55 -9.56 -17.53
CA THR A 40 -8.01 -10.52 -18.56
C THR A 40 -6.92 -10.79 -19.60
N VAL A 41 -6.27 -9.73 -20.10
CA VAL A 41 -5.18 -9.83 -21.06
C VAL A 41 -4.00 -10.61 -20.50
N LEU A 42 -3.66 -10.43 -19.22
CA LEU A 42 -2.59 -11.19 -18.56
C LEU A 42 -2.95 -12.68 -18.41
N VAL A 43 -4.21 -12.98 -18.07
CA VAL A 43 -4.71 -14.36 -17.94
C VAL A 43 -4.67 -15.08 -19.29
N GLU A 44 -5.23 -14.48 -20.34
CA GLU A 44 -5.21 -15.03 -21.69
C GLU A 44 -3.77 -15.26 -22.16
N ARG A 45 -2.90 -14.28 -21.97
CA ARG A 45 -1.48 -14.37 -22.35
C ARG A 45 -0.78 -15.55 -21.66
N LEU A 46 -1.02 -15.76 -20.37
CA LEU A 46 -0.45 -16.89 -19.64
C LEU A 46 -0.99 -18.23 -20.15
N ARG A 47 -2.31 -18.35 -20.36
CA ARG A 47 -2.94 -19.56 -20.90
C ARG A 47 -2.40 -19.88 -22.29
N ASP A 48 -2.33 -18.89 -23.16
CA ASP A 48 -1.83 -19.02 -24.53
C ASP A 48 -0.36 -19.41 -24.57
N ALA A 49 0.48 -18.77 -23.75
CA ALA A 49 1.91 -19.05 -23.70
C ALA A 49 2.17 -20.48 -23.20
N ILE A 50 1.50 -20.90 -22.13
CA ILE A 50 1.62 -22.27 -21.59
C ILE A 50 1.07 -23.29 -22.57
N GLY A 51 -0.01 -22.99 -23.31
CA GLY A 51 -0.54 -23.88 -24.33
C GLY A 51 0.42 -24.05 -25.52
N LYS A 52 0.99 -22.95 -26.01
CA LYS A 52 1.83 -22.92 -27.23
C LYS A 52 3.26 -23.39 -27.00
N ASP A 53 3.89 -23.04 -25.88
CA ASP A 53 5.32 -23.28 -25.65
C ASP A 53 5.56 -24.42 -24.64
N PRO A 54 6.07 -25.60 -25.07
CA PRO A 54 6.35 -26.74 -24.21
C PRO A 54 7.44 -26.50 -23.18
N SER A 55 8.29 -25.49 -23.37
CA SER A 55 9.37 -25.13 -22.46
C SER A 55 8.84 -24.47 -21.18
N LEU A 56 7.65 -23.86 -21.23
CA LEU A 56 7.09 -23.15 -20.09
C LEU A 56 6.44 -24.11 -19.08
N PRO A 57 6.76 -23.98 -17.77
CA PRO A 57 6.20 -24.85 -16.74
C PRO A 57 4.69 -24.66 -16.58
N ALA A 58 3.92 -25.74 -16.59
CA ALA A 58 2.46 -25.68 -16.43
C ALA A 58 2.00 -25.34 -15.00
N HIS A 59 2.89 -25.53 -14.01
CA HIS A 59 2.63 -25.20 -12.61
C HIS A 59 2.91 -23.72 -12.31
N ARG A 60 2.35 -23.24 -11.20
CA ARG A 60 2.53 -21.87 -10.70
C ARG A 60 3.94 -21.69 -10.13
N LEU A 61 4.68 -20.67 -10.57
CA LEU A 61 6.06 -20.40 -10.11
C LEU A 61 6.14 -19.51 -8.87
N THR A 62 5.06 -18.77 -8.59
CA THR A 62 4.97 -17.87 -7.45
C THR A 62 4.33 -18.56 -6.25
N SER A 63 4.87 -18.32 -5.06
CA SER A 63 4.18 -18.68 -3.82
C SER A 63 2.88 -17.88 -3.74
N SER A 64 1.79 -18.56 -3.37
CA SER A 64 0.46 -17.96 -3.31
C SER A 64 0.44 -16.81 -2.30
N SER A 65 0.58 -15.57 -2.79
CA SER A 65 0.28 -14.36 -2.05
C SER A 65 -1.25 -14.23 -1.96
N ARG A 66 -1.90 -15.19 -1.27
CA ARG A 66 -3.12 -14.82 -0.56
C ARG A 66 -2.62 -13.79 0.43
N ARG A 67 -2.79 -12.50 0.11
CA ARG A 67 -2.57 -11.42 1.07
C ARG A 67 -3.38 -11.84 2.26
N LYS A 68 -2.72 -12.38 3.30
CA LYS A 68 -3.37 -12.83 4.51
C LYS A 68 -4.06 -11.57 4.97
N LYS A 69 -5.40 -11.53 4.88
CA LYS A 69 -6.19 -10.39 5.33
C LYS A 69 -5.60 -10.10 6.69
N ARG A 70 -4.95 -8.94 6.85
CA ARG A 70 -4.55 -8.48 8.17
C ARG A 70 -5.90 -8.33 8.85
N ILE A 71 -6.30 -9.34 9.62
CA ILE A 71 -7.50 -9.26 10.41
C ILE A 71 -7.26 -8.01 11.21
N SER A 72 -8.12 -7.01 10.99
CA SER A 72 -8.04 -5.74 11.68
C SER A 72 -8.40 -6.01 13.13
N ASN A 73 -7.47 -6.62 13.88
CA ASN A 73 -7.55 -6.94 15.30
C ASN A 73 -7.38 -5.65 16.10
N LYS A 74 -8.18 -4.63 15.77
CA LYS A 74 -8.25 -3.39 16.53
C LYS A 74 -9.19 -3.51 17.72
N ARG A 75 -10.10 -4.50 17.71
CA ARG A 75 -11.02 -4.77 18.84
C ARG A 75 -10.39 -5.78 19.78
N GLU A 76 -10.39 -5.44 21.07
CA GLU A 76 -10.01 -6.34 22.15
C GLU A 76 -10.94 -7.57 22.16
N PRO A 77 -10.39 -8.81 22.19
CA PRO A 77 -11.20 -10.01 22.36
C PRO A 77 -12.10 -9.87 23.60
N GLN A 78 -13.40 -10.10 23.47
CA GLN A 78 -14.31 -10.15 24.61
C GLN A 78 -14.44 -11.59 25.11
N ARG A 79 -14.64 -11.78 26.41
CA ARG A 79 -14.79 -13.12 27.01
C ARG A 79 -15.99 -13.88 26.42
N GLU A 80 -17.06 -13.18 26.08
CA GLU A 80 -18.31 -13.71 25.54
C GLU A 80 -18.17 -14.26 24.10
N ASP A 81 -17.11 -13.87 23.37
CA ASP A 81 -16.90 -14.30 21.99
C ASP A 81 -16.30 -15.72 21.88
N PHE A 82 -15.94 -16.36 23.01
CA PHE A 82 -15.25 -17.66 23.04
C PHE A 82 -16.00 -18.68 23.89
N ALA A 83 -16.00 -19.93 23.43
CA ALA A 83 -16.69 -21.03 24.11
C ALA A 83 -15.94 -21.53 25.37
N THR A 84 -14.63 -21.27 25.46
CA THR A 84 -13.78 -21.73 26.56
C THR A 84 -12.82 -20.65 27.05
N GLU A 85 -12.48 -20.68 28.33
CA GLU A 85 -11.57 -19.71 28.97
C GLU A 85 -10.14 -19.79 28.38
N ASP A 86 -9.67 -21.00 28.09
CA ASP A 86 -8.34 -21.21 27.49
C ASP A 86 -8.23 -20.61 26.08
N GLU A 87 -9.30 -20.70 25.29
CA GLU A 87 -9.35 -20.11 23.96
C GLU A 87 -9.37 -18.56 24.03
N TYR A 88 -10.12 -18.00 24.98
CA TYR A 88 -10.09 -16.56 25.28
C TYR A 88 -8.70 -16.08 25.68
N MET A 89 -8.03 -16.77 26.63
CA MET A 89 -6.68 -16.40 27.05
C MET A 89 -5.67 -16.45 25.90
N GLN A 90 -5.74 -17.47 25.04
CA GLN A 90 -4.89 -17.58 23.86
C GLN A 90 -5.15 -16.44 22.86
N ALA A 91 -6.41 -16.10 22.60
CA ALA A 91 -6.77 -14.98 21.72
C ALA A 91 -6.29 -13.64 22.30
N TRP A 92 -6.45 -13.44 23.60
CA TRP A 92 -6.02 -12.24 24.31
C TRP A 92 -4.49 -12.06 24.33
N ASN A 93 -3.73 -13.14 24.54
CA ASN A 93 -2.27 -13.13 24.46
C ASN A 93 -1.79 -12.78 23.05
N ARG A 94 -2.34 -13.43 22.01
CA ARG A 94 -2.01 -13.09 20.61
C ARG A 94 -2.34 -11.64 20.29
N TRP A 95 -3.46 -11.12 20.81
CA TRP A 95 -3.83 -9.72 20.60
C TRP A 95 -2.80 -8.76 21.21
N ARG A 96 -2.35 -9.01 22.44
CA ARG A 96 -1.29 -8.22 23.08
C ARG A 96 0.02 -8.28 22.32
N GLU A 97 0.47 -9.49 21.94
CA GLU A 97 1.71 -9.66 21.17
C GLU A 97 1.69 -8.87 19.86
N ILE A 98 0.58 -8.92 19.11
CA ILE A 98 0.44 -8.17 17.86
C ILE A 98 0.41 -6.67 18.12
N ARG A 99 -0.30 -6.23 19.17
CA ARG A 99 -0.39 -4.81 19.55
C ARG A 99 0.99 -4.26 19.92
N ASP A 100 1.72 -4.99 20.75
CA ASP A 100 3.03 -4.59 21.25
C ASP A 100 4.07 -4.64 20.12
N HIS A 101 4.02 -5.64 19.23
CA HIS A 101 4.86 -5.66 18.02
C HIS A 101 4.63 -4.42 17.14
N ASN A 102 3.38 -3.99 16.96
CA ASN A 102 3.08 -2.77 16.19
C ASN A 102 3.60 -1.51 16.90
N ASN A 103 3.49 -1.42 18.23
CA ASN A 103 4.04 -0.30 18.99
C ASN A 103 5.58 -0.27 18.95
N VAL A 104 6.22 -1.43 19.11
CA VAL A 104 7.68 -1.55 18.98
C VAL A 104 8.12 -1.18 17.56
N SER A 105 7.40 -1.62 16.53
CA SER A 105 7.71 -1.24 15.14
C SER A 105 7.51 0.26 14.88
N ALA A 106 6.54 0.89 15.56
CA ALA A 106 6.32 2.33 15.47
C ALA A 106 7.43 3.12 16.16
N LEU A 107 7.95 2.61 17.29
CA LEU A 107 9.06 3.21 18.02
C LEU A 107 10.42 2.96 17.35
N GLN A 108 10.58 1.81 16.70
CA GLN A 108 11.78 1.44 15.93
C GLN A 108 11.72 1.91 14.46
N ALA A 109 10.76 2.76 14.10
CA ALA A 109 10.76 3.41 12.80
C ALA A 109 12.15 4.04 12.60
N PRO A 110 12.94 3.61 11.58
CA PRO A 110 14.32 4.01 11.48
C PRO A 110 14.39 5.52 11.44
N GLU A 111 15.29 6.09 12.24
CA GLU A 111 15.60 7.52 12.23
C GLU A 111 15.86 8.02 10.80
N SER A 112 16.36 7.15 9.92
CA SER A 112 16.56 7.40 8.49
C SER A 112 15.27 7.64 7.69
N VAL A 113 14.15 6.99 8.03
CA VAL A 113 12.85 7.23 7.38
C VAL A 113 12.27 8.56 7.84
N SER A 114 12.41 8.87 9.13
CA SER A 114 12.05 10.18 9.70
C SER A 114 12.91 11.29 9.10
N ALA A 115 14.22 11.08 8.98
CA ALA A 115 15.18 12.00 8.38
C ALA A 115 14.93 12.21 6.88
N ALA A 116 14.68 11.15 6.11
CA ALA A 116 14.34 11.25 4.69
C ALA A 116 13.02 11.99 4.46
N ASN A 117 12.00 11.73 5.29
CA ASN A 117 10.76 12.50 5.25
C ASN A 117 10.97 13.96 5.64
N ARG A 118 11.81 14.24 6.66
CA ARG A 118 12.16 15.60 7.08
C ARG A 118 12.91 16.34 5.98
N GLN A 119 13.84 15.68 5.28
CA GLN A 119 14.56 16.22 4.13
C GLN A 119 13.61 16.49 2.96
N ARG A 120 12.68 15.58 2.68
CA ARG A 120 11.68 15.76 1.61
C ARG A 120 10.72 16.92 1.92
N LEU A 121 10.30 17.06 3.16
CA LEU A 121 9.48 18.19 3.63
C LEU A 121 10.26 19.51 3.52
N ALA A 122 11.53 19.52 3.93
CA ALA A 122 12.40 20.69 3.81
C ALA A 122 12.62 21.11 2.34
N GLN A 123 12.82 20.15 1.43
CA GLN A 123 12.93 20.42 0.00
C GLN A 123 11.62 20.98 -0.59
N LEU A 124 10.46 20.47 -0.16
CA LEU A 124 9.16 21.00 -0.60
C LEU A 124 8.93 22.43 -0.09
N LEU A 125 9.26 22.71 1.17
CA LEU A 125 9.15 24.05 1.75
C LEU A 125 10.13 25.04 1.09
N ALA A 126 11.36 24.62 0.81
CA ALA A 126 12.34 25.43 0.08
C ALA A 126 11.88 25.76 -1.35
N ARG A 127 11.17 24.82 -2.00
CA ARG A 127 10.62 25.01 -3.35
C ARG A 127 9.41 25.94 -3.40
N LEU A 128 8.66 26.06 -2.30
CA LEU A 128 7.53 27.00 -2.20
C LEU A 128 7.97 28.45 -1.99
N GLY A 129 9.26 28.69 -1.71
CA GLY A 129 9.83 30.02 -1.48
C GLY A 129 9.32 30.65 -0.17
N PRO A 130 9.98 31.71 0.32
CA PRO A 130 9.43 32.51 1.42
C PRO A 130 8.11 33.15 0.97
N ASN A 131 7.05 32.96 1.75
CA ASN A 131 5.75 33.57 1.51
C ASN A 131 5.93 35.11 1.50
N PRO A 132 5.73 35.79 0.36
CA PRO A 132 6.01 37.23 0.24
C PRO A 132 5.03 38.10 1.06
N LEU A 133 3.99 37.52 1.65
CA LEU A 133 3.01 38.25 2.46
C LEU A 133 3.48 38.57 3.90
N ALA A 134 4.67 38.10 4.32
CA ALA A 134 5.21 38.39 5.65
C ALA A 134 6.20 39.59 5.68
N ALA A 135 6.39 40.30 4.56
CA ALA A 135 7.34 41.41 4.46
C ALA A 135 6.65 42.76 4.19
N GLY A 136 6.36 43.49 5.27
CA GLY A 136 6.35 44.96 5.34
C GLY A 136 5.00 45.65 5.63
N PRO A 137 4.98 46.89 6.19
CA PRO A 137 6.12 47.81 6.34
C PRO A 137 6.36 48.33 7.79
N SER A 138 7.64 48.46 8.15
CA SER A 138 8.10 49.52 9.05
C SER A 138 7.95 50.87 8.33
N ASP A 139 7.73 51.94 9.11
CA ASP A 139 7.65 53.35 8.69
C ASP A 139 6.34 53.80 8.00
N ALA A 140 5.31 54.03 8.81
CA ALA A 140 4.38 55.12 8.58
C ALA A 140 4.60 56.17 9.68
N ALA A 141 5.35 57.20 9.30
CA ALA A 141 5.58 58.41 10.06
C ALA A 141 4.28 59.05 10.55
N ALA A 142 4.40 59.68 11.72
CA ALA A 142 3.74 60.90 12.14
C ALA A 142 2.73 61.55 11.16
N PHE A 143 1.44 61.56 11.53
CA PHE A 143 0.53 62.63 11.10
C PHE A 143 -0.76 62.69 11.94
N MET A 144 -1.14 63.92 12.36
CA MET A 144 -2.37 64.37 13.05
C MET A 144 -2.47 64.01 14.54
N ASP A 145 -2.07 64.85 15.48
CA ASP A 145 -2.47 66.24 15.75
C ASP A 145 -3.98 66.44 15.99
N ALA A 146 -4.26 66.83 17.25
CA ALA A 146 -5.37 67.64 17.75
C ALA A 146 -6.87 67.26 17.58
N ASN A 147 -7.52 67.19 18.76
CA ASN A 147 -8.72 67.97 19.16
C ASN A 147 -10.10 67.23 19.22
N PRO A 148 -11.14 67.77 19.92
CA PRO A 148 -11.38 67.55 21.36
C PRO A 148 -12.84 67.14 21.71
N ALA A 149 -13.04 66.88 23.00
CA ALA A 149 -14.27 67.13 23.76
C ALA A 149 -15.45 66.13 23.71
N LYS A 150 -15.98 65.95 24.94
CA LYS A 150 -17.29 65.43 25.41
C LYS A 150 -17.24 64.03 26.02
N ARG A 151 -17.70 63.79 27.26
CA ARG A 151 -18.31 64.60 28.34
C ARG A 151 -18.34 63.71 29.61
N PRO A 152 -18.47 64.29 30.81
CA PRO A 152 -18.40 63.57 32.09
C PRO A 152 -19.77 63.09 32.60
N LYS A 153 -19.74 62.26 33.65
CA LYS A 153 -20.63 62.37 34.81
C LYS A 153 -19.78 62.29 36.08
#